data_AF-A0A651FX86-F1
#
_entry.id   AF-A0A651FX86-F1
#
_cell.length_a   1.000
_cell.length_b   1.000
_cell.length_c   1.000
_cell.angle_alpha   90.00
_cell.angle_beta   90.00
_cell.angle_gamma   90.00
#
_symmetry.space_group_name_H-M   'P 1'
#
loop_
_entity.id
_entity.type
_entity.pdbx_description
1 polymer ?
#
loop_
_entity_poly.entity_id
_entity_poly.type
_entity_poly.pdbx_seq_one_letter_code
_entity_poly.pdbx_strand_id
1 'polypeptide(L)'
;MGWCNRRYGAGSPASASAQTACALPDDQARRSPVKRSEKQELRETSIEELRQQADAKREQLFRGRLSQSVEGQGLGMKARVIRRDIARIETIINEKQRAAAHGGQA
;
A
#
# COMPACT_ATOMS: atom_id res chain seq x y z
N MET A 1 33.35 -31.33 9.73
CA MET A 1 32.75 -30.31 8.83
C MET A 1 32.80 -28.98 9.55
N GLY A 2 33.92 -28.26 9.38
CA GLY A 2 34.27 -27.08 10.17
C GLY A 2 33.85 -25.78 9.50
N TRP A 3 33.18 -24.92 10.25
CA TRP A 3 32.91 -23.54 9.89
C TRP A 3 34.20 -22.73 10.05
N CYS A 4 34.71 -22.13 8.97
CA CYS A 4 35.90 -21.29 9.01
C CYS A 4 35.63 -19.92 8.39
N ASN A 5 35.25 -19.00 9.28
CA ASN A 5 35.59 -17.58 9.37
C ASN A 5 36.40 -16.95 8.22
N ARG A 6 35.83 -15.98 7.49
CA ARG A 6 36.57 -15.09 6.58
C ARG A 6 36.52 -13.64 7.07
N ARG A 7 37.56 -13.32 7.84
CA ARG A 7 38.26 -12.05 8.04
C ARG A 7 37.57 -10.78 7.47
N TYR A 8 37.22 -9.91 8.42
CA TYR A 8 37.36 -8.47 8.31
C TYR A 8 38.70 -8.10 7.67
N GLY A 9 38.64 -7.46 6.50
CA GLY A 9 39.75 -6.74 5.88
C GLY A 9 39.47 -5.25 5.99
N ALA A 10 40.18 -4.60 6.92
CA ALA A 10 40.23 -3.15 7.05
C ALA A 10 40.95 -2.54 5.82
N GLY A 11 40.27 -1.66 5.10
CA GLY A 11 40.88 -0.68 4.21
C GLY A 11 40.70 0.71 4.82
N SER A 12 41.80 1.29 5.30
CA SER A 12 41.84 2.61 5.95
C SER A 12 41.76 3.75 4.91
N PRO A 13 41.24 4.94 5.26
CA PRO A 13 40.85 5.99 4.33
C PRO A 13 41.98 7.00 4.10
N ALA A 14 42.27 7.32 2.84
CA ALA A 14 43.12 8.47 2.52
C ALA A 14 42.87 8.99 1.10
N SER A 15 42.11 10.08 0.98
CA SER A 15 42.56 11.35 0.39
C SER A 15 41.40 12.20 -0.18
N ALA A 16 41.27 13.39 0.41
CA ALA A 16 40.92 14.66 -0.21
C ALA A 16 39.65 14.81 -1.08
N SER A 17 38.76 15.68 -0.56
CA SER A 17 37.97 16.67 -1.30
C SER A 17 37.00 16.20 -2.39
N ALA A 18 35.89 15.61 -1.94
CA ALA A 18 34.60 15.78 -2.61
C ALA A 18 33.57 16.25 -1.56
N GLN A 19 33.85 17.39 -0.95
CA GLN A 19 32.85 18.11 -0.15
C GLN A 19 31.86 18.75 -1.13
N THR A 20 30.56 18.49 -0.91
CA THR A 20 29.41 19.19 -1.51
C THR A 20 28.77 18.59 -2.77
N ALA A 21 28.42 17.30 -2.75
CA ALA A 21 27.36 16.77 -3.63
C ALA A 21 26.38 15.79 -2.96
N CYS A 22 26.49 15.57 -1.64
CA CYS A 22 25.51 14.81 -0.85
C CYS A 22 24.50 15.75 -0.18
N ALA A 23 24.12 16.86 -0.81
CA ALA A 23 22.83 17.47 -0.52
C ALA A 23 21.83 16.70 -1.38
N LEU A 24 21.34 15.56 -0.87
CA LEU A 24 20.18 14.91 -1.45
C LEU A 24 19.07 15.98 -1.46
N PRO A 25 18.57 16.42 -2.63
CA PRO A 25 17.43 17.31 -2.68
C PRO A 25 16.30 16.62 -1.93
N ASP A 26 15.66 17.38 -1.05
CA ASP A 26 14.56 17.00 -0.18
C ASP A 26 13.87 15.68 -0.56
N ASP A 27 14.08 14.65 0.27
CA ASP A 27 13.39 13.35 0.25
C ASP A 27 11.88 13.49 0.56
N GLN A 28 11.31 14.68 0.35
CA GLN A 28 9.88 14.93 0.33
C GLN A 28 9.22 14.31 -0.91
N ALA A 29 9.98 14.06 -2.00
CA ALA A 29 9.44 13.54 -3.26
C ALA A 29 9.25 12.01 -3.32
N ARG A 30 9.96 11.20 -2.51
CA ARG A 30 9.73 9.73 -2.47
C ARG A 30 8.53 9.34 -1.63
N ARG A 31 8.11 10.23 -0.72
CA ARG A 31 6.94 10.04 0.13
C ARG A 31 5.69 10.44 -0.64
N SER A 32 5.37 9.67 -1.67
CA SER A 32 4.16 9.86 -2.47
C SER A 32 2.95 10.05 -1.55
N PRO A 33 2.33 11.25 -1.50
CA PRO A 33 1.31 11.61 -0.51
C PRO A 33 -0.02 10.88 -0.73
N VAL A 34 -0.15 10.20 -1.87
CA VAL A 34 -1.43 9.77 -2.45
C VAL A 34 -2.13 8.66 -1.65
N LYS A 35 -1.40 7.85 -0.88
CA LYS A 35 -2.01 6.77 -0.06
C LYS A 35 -2.70 7.26 1.22
N ARG A 36 -2.42 8.50 1.66
CA ARG A 36 -3.07 9.08 2.86
C ARG A 36 -4.37 9.80 2.50
N SER A 37 -4.38 10.54 1.39
CA SER A 37 -5.57 11.25 0.90
C SER A 37 -6.70 10.28 0.54
N GLU A 38 -6.41 9.19 -0.18
CA GLU A 38 -7.40 8.15 -0.53
C GLU A 38 -8.12 7.57 0.70
N LYS A 39 -7.46 7.48 1.86
CA LYS A 39 -8.07 6.96 3.08
C LYS A 39 -8.97 7.97 3.78
N GLN A 40 -8.66 9.25 3.64
CA GLN A 40 -9.46 10.33 4.22
C GLN A 40 -10.76 10.47 3.44
N GLU A 41 -10.69 10.44 2.11
CA GLU A 41 -11.84 10.49 1.20
C GLU A 41 -12.82 9.31 1.43
N LEU A 42 -12.30 8.10 1.68
CA LEU A 42 -13.13 6.92 2.00
C LEU A 42 -13.82 7.00 3.36
N ARG A 43 -13.36 7.85 4.28
CA ARG A 43 -14.00 8.03 5.59
C ARG A 43 -15.15 9.01 5.53
N GLU A 44 -15.05 10.01 4.66
CA GLU A 44 -16.07 11.05 4.45
C GLU A 44 -17.28 10.52 3.66
N THR A 45 -17.10 9.50 2.84
CA THR A 45 -18.17 8.86 2.03
C THR A 45 -19.17 8.06 2.87
N SER A 46 -20.44 7.98 2.43
CA SER A 46 -21.51 7.26 3.13
C SER A 46 -21.28 5.74 3.12
N ILE A 47 -21.91 5.02 4.06
CA ILE A 47 -21.75 3.55 4.18
C ILE A 47 -22.26 2.81 2.94
N GLU A 48 -23.34 3.30 2.32
CA GLU A 48 -23.92 2.70 1.13
C GLU A 48 -23.01 2.88 -0.09
N GLU A 49 -22.45 4.08 -0.27
CA GLU A 49 -21.49 4.36 -1.33
C GLU A 49 -20.24 3.46 -1.22
N LEU A 50 -19.75 3.27 0.01
CA LEU A 50 -18.63 2.37 0.28
C LEU A 50 -18.92 0.92 -0.14
N ARG A 51 -20.14 0.43 0.06
CA ARG A 51 -20.54 -0.91 -0.41
C ARG A 51 -20.56 -0.99 -1.93
N GLN A 52 -21.15 -0.01 -2.60
CA GLN A 52 -21.18 0.04 -4.07
C GLN A 52 -19.76 0.05 -4.65
N GLN A 53 -18.84 0.81 -4.06
CA GLN A 53 -17.43 0.82 -4.47
C GLN A 53 -16.73 -0.52 -4.23
N ALA A 54 -17.03 -1.22 -3.14
CA ALA A 54 -16.50 -2.55 -2.87
C ALA A 54 -16.97 -3.55 -3.94
N ASP A 55 -18.24 -3.50 -4.31
CA ASP A 55 -18.82 -4.40 -5.30
C ASP A 55 -18.29 -4.12 -6.72
N ALA A 56 -18.12 -2.85 -7.09
CA ALA A 56 -17.47 -2.47 -8.34
C ALA A 56 -16.02 -3.01 -8.43
N LYS A 57 -15.27 -2.95 -7.33
CA LYS A 57 -13.90 -3.50 -7.25
C LYS A 57 -13.88 -5.03 -7.32
N ARG A 58 -14.88 -5.71 -6.75
CA ARG A 58 -15.04 -7.17 -6.86
C ARG A 58 -15.35 -7.60 -8.29
N GLU A 59 -16.22 -6.88 -8.98
CA GLU A 59 -16.54 -7.10 -10.39
C GLU A 59 -15.29 -6.92 -11.27
N GLN A 60 -14.49 -5.90 -11.00
CA GLN A 60 -13.23 -5.69 -11.71
C GLN A 60 -12.24 -6.85 -11.52
N LEU A 61 -12.17 -7.43 -10.31
CA LEU A 61 -11.40 -8.65 -10.07
C LEU A 61 -11.96 -9.85 -10.83
N PHE A 62 -13.29 -10.00 -10.88
CA PHE A 62 -13.93 -11.08 -11.60
C PHE A 62 -13.61 -11.02 -13.10
N ARG A 63 -13.81 -9.86 -13.72
CA ARG A 63 -13.43 -9.62 -15.13
C ARG A 63 -11.95 -9.91 -15.37
N GLY A 64 -11.07 -9.44 -14.49
CA GLY A 64 -9.64 -9.71 -14.60
C GLY A 64 -9.27 -11.19 -14.51
N ARG A 65 -10.01 -11.98 -13.72
CA ARG A 65 -9.83 -13.44 -13.67
C ARG A 65 -10.31 -14.11 -14.96
N LEU A 66 -11.43 -13.65 -15.53
CA LEU A 66 -11.92 -14.13 -16.82
C LEU A 66 -10.91 -13.84 -17.94
N SER A 67 -10.44 -12.60 -18.07
CA SER A 67 -9.41 -12.22 -19.05
C SER A 67 -8.13 -13.03 -18.88
N GLN A 68 -7.69 -13.27 -17.64
CA GLN A 68 -6.55 -14.13 -17.39
C GLN A 68 -6.77 -15.56 -17.90
N SER A 69 -7.99 -16.09 -17.76
CA SER A 69 -8.32 -17.44 -18.20
C SER A 69 -8.47 -17.58 -19.72
N VAL A 70 -9.02 -16.55 -20.38
CA VAL A 70 -9.33 -16.59 -21.82
C VAL A 70 -8.14 -16.16 -22.67
N GLU A 71 -7.46 -15.08 -22.28
CA GLU A 71 -6.44 -14.41 -23.09
C GLU A 71 -5.03 -14.62 -22.53
N GLY A 72 -4.90 -15.20 -21.33
CA GLY A 72 -3.63 -15.31 -20.61
C GLY A 72 -3.10 -13.99 -20.04
N GLN A 73 -3.77 -12.85 -20.31
CA GLN A 73 -3.40 -11.54 -19.80
C GLN A 73 -4.11 -11.25 -18.47
N GLY A 74 -3.41 -11.49 -17.36
CA GLY A 74 -3.91 -11.19 -16.01
C GLY A 74 -3.62 -9.76 -15.54
N LEU A 75 -4.39 -9.30 -14.55
CA LEU A 75 -4.21 -7.99 -13.89
C LEU A 75 -2.87 -7.84 -13.14
N GLY A 76 -2.16 -8.93 -12.85
CA GLY A 76 -0.86 -8.94 -12.18
C GLY A 76 -0.87 -8.14 -10.86
N MET A 77 0.00 -7.13 -10.76
CA MET A 77 0.14 -6.28 -9.58
C MET A 77 -1.16 -5.54 -9.22
N LYS A 78 -2.00 -5.19 -10.20
CA LYS A 78 -3.26 -4.45 -9.99
C LYS A 78 -4.25 -5.27 -9.16
N ALA A 79 -4.29 -6.59 -9.33
CA ALA A 79 -5.14 -7.46 -8.52
C ALA A 79 -4.77 -7.41 -7.02
N ARG A 80 -3.49 -7.18 -6.69
CA ARG A 80 -3.05 -7.01 -5.30
C ARG A 80 -3.43 -5.64 -4.74
N VAL A 81 -3.52 -4.60 -5.57
CA VAL A 81 -3.99 -3.27 -5.15
C VAL A 81 -5.49 -3.32 -4.87
N ILE A 82 -6.28 -3.81 -5.82
CA ILE A 82 -7.75 -3.90 -5.69
C ILE A 82 -8.16 -4.71 -4.45
N ARG A 83 -7.50 -5.85 -4.17
CA ARG A 83 -7.76 -6.63 -2.95
C ARG A 83 -7.51 -5.85 -1.66
N ARG A 84 -6.46 -5.02 -1.61
CA ARG A 84 -6.18 -4.18 -0.44
C ARG A 84 -7.21 -3.07 -0.29
N ASP A 85 -7.70 -2.53 -1.41
CA ASP A 85 -8.70 -1.47 -1.37
C ASP A 85 -10.06 -1.98 -0.90
N ILE A 86 -10.47 -3.18 -1.33
CA ILE A 86 -11.65 -3.86 -0.79
C ILE A 86 -11.51 -4.03 0.73
N ALA A 87 -10.39 -4.60 1.19
CA ALA A 87 -10.15 -4.81 2.62
C ALA A 87 -10.18 -3.50 3.43
N ARG A 88 -9.65 -2.40 2.89
CA ARG A 88 -9.72 -1.08 3.55
C ARG A 88 -11.15 -0.56 3.65
N ILE A 89 -11.93 -0.67 2.58
CA ILE A 89 -13.33 -0.25 2.57
C ILE A 89 -14.13 -1.04 3.59
N GLU A 90 -13.96 -2.37 3.63
CA GLU A 90 -14.62 -3.25 4.60
C GLU A 90 -14.23 -2.88 6.04
N THR A 91 -12.95 -2.57 6.29
CA THR A 91 -12.51 -2.08 7.61
C THR A 91 -13.20 -0.78 8.00
N ILE A 92 -13.31 0.20 7.09
CA ILE A 92 -13.97 1.49 7.39
C ILE A 92 -15.45 1.28 7.69
N ILE A 93 -16.13 0.40 6.95
CA ILE A 93 -17.53 0.04 7.23
C ILE A 93 -17.65 -0.54 8.65
N ASN A 94 -16.75 -1.45 9.02
CA ASN A 94 -16.73 -2.05 10.35
C ASN A 94 -16.40 -1.02 11.45
N GLU A 95 -15.46 -0.10 11.21
CA GLU A 95 -15.14 1.00 12.13
C GLU A 95 -16.37 1.88 12.38
N LYS A 96 -17.12 2.24 11.32
CA LYS A 96 -18.36 3.02 11.44
C LYS A 96 -19.46 2.27 12.19
N GLN A 97 -19.64 0.99 11.91
CA GLN A 97 -20.62 0.15 12.62
C GLN A 97 -20.27 0.00 14.11
N ARG A 98 -18.99 -0.21 14.43
CA ARG A 98 -18.52 -0.29 15.81
C ARG A 98 -18.67 1.04 16.54
N ALA A 99 -18.37 2.16 15.88
CA ALA A 99 -18.58 3.49 16.45
C ALA A 99 -20.06 3.74 16.78
N ALA A 100 -20.98 3.31 15.91
CA ALA A 100 -22.43 3.37 16.18
C ALA A 100 -22.84 2.48 17.36
N ALA A 101 -22.23 1.29 17.51
CA ALA A 101 -22.53 0.38 18.63
C ALA A 101 -21.97 0.86 19.98
N HIS A 102 -20.77 1.49 19.99
CA HIS A 102 -20.13 1.99 21.20
C HIS A 102 -20.57 3.40 21.59
N GLY A 103 -21.02 4.22 20.65
CA GLY A 103 -21.58 5.56 20.90
C GLY A 103 -23.01 5.57 21.46
N GLY A 104 -23.60 4.39 21.67
CA GLY A 104 -24.92 4.21 22.30
C GLY A 104 -24.88 3.92 23.80
N GLN A 105 -23.71 4.01 24.45
CA GLN A 105 -23.59 3.86 25.90
C GLN A 105 -23.45 5.26 26.51
N ALA A 106 -24.60 5.80 26.93
CA ALA A 106 -24.71 6.99 27.77
C ALA A 106 -24.27 6.69 29.21
#